data_AF-A0A7W5E1Q3-F1
#
_entry.id   AF-A0A7W5E1Q3-F1
#
_cell.length_a   1.000
_cell.length_b   1.000
_cell.length_c   1.000
_cell.angle_alpha   90.00
_cell.angle_beta   90.00
_cell.angle_gamma   90.00
#
_symmetry.space_group_name_H-M   'P 1'
#
loop_
_entity.id
_entity.type
_entity.pdbx_description
1 polymer ?
#
loop_
_entity_poly.entity_id
_entity_poly.type
_entity_poly.pdbx_seq_one_letter_code
_entity_poly.pdbx_strand_id
1 'polypeptide(L)'
;MSKDVGIVTLDGDRKVLLQQWECVVLERQHDVVCCELYDLTDESNPVEYAEVLLSEFNTWDLPLLVEGAVFYWSLGHLRRQTGQVKRFTEFRLRRMPKLGQAKRNEITRKVKNLSGLLLGK
;
A
#
# COMPACT_ATOMS: atom_id res chain seq x y z
N MET A 1 36.95 23.22 -14.36
CA MET A 1 36.11 23.40 -13.16
C MET A 1 35.47 22.07 -12.83
N SER A 2 36.07 21.31 -11.91
CA SER A 2 35.49 20.06 -11.39
C SER A 2 34.39 20.44 -10.39
N LYS A 3 33.18 19.89 -10.52
CA LYS A 3 32.14 20.02 -9.51
C LYS A 3 32.38 18.91 -8.49
N ASP A 4 32.82 19.28 -7.30
CA ASP A 4 32.89 18.37 -6.16
C ASP A 4 31.47 17.88 -5.82
N VAL A 5 31.21 16.60 -6.03
CA VAL A 5 30.01 15.92 -5.54
C VAL A 5 30.27 15.57 -4.08
N GLY A 6 29.83 16.43 -3.17
CA GLY A 6 29.87 16.15 -1.74
C GLY A 6 28.89 15.03 -1.40
N ILE A 7 29.39 13.93 -0.85
CA ILE A 7 28.54 12.93 -0.18
C ILE A 7 28.16 13.53 1.17
N VAL A 8 26.90 13.97 1.28
CA VAL A 8 26.33 14.43 2.54
C VAL A 8 25.64 13.24 3.21
N THR A 9 26.20 12.77 4.32
CA THR A 9 25.55 11.80 5.20
C THR A 9 24.78 12.58 6.26
N LEU A 10 23.45 12.61 6.17
CA LEU A 10 22.60 13.32 7.13
C LEU A 10 22.19 12.38 8.27
N ASP A 11 22.56 12.78 9.49
CA ASP A 11 21.94 12.37 10.76
C ASP A 11 20.39 12.54 10.65
N GLY A 12 19.55 11.89 11.45
CA GLY A 12 18.14 11.60 11.12
C GLY A 12 17.13 12.73 10.85
N ASP A 13 16.55 12.72 9.65
CA ASP A 13 15.21 13.26 9.36
C ASP A 13 14.16 12.55 10.23
N ARG A 14 13.20 13.30 10.79
CA ARG A 14 12.12 12.74 11.61
C ARG A 14 10.82 12.69 10.82
N LYS A 15 10.30 11.47 10.62
CA LYS A 15 8.97 11.22 10.03
C LYS A 15 7.95 11.01 11.15
N VAL A 16 6.93 11.85 11.22
CA VAL A 16 5.79 11.73 12.14
C VAL A 16 4.58 11.30 11.34
N LEU A 17 4.12 10.08 11.57
CA LEU A 17 2.88 9.55 10.99
C LEU A 17 1.69 10.16 11.74
N LEU A 18 0.72 10.69 10.99
CA LEU A 18 -0.51 11.27 11.55
C LEU A 18 -1.72 10.35 11.33
N GLN A 19 -1.78 9.73 10.15
CA GLN A 19 -2.85 8.82 9.80
C GLN A 19 -2.32 7.75 8.85
N GLN A 20 -2.88 6.55 8.97
CA GLN A 20 -2.59 5.45 8.09
C GLN A 20 -3.83 4.59 7.86
N TRP A 21 -4.00 4.14 6.62
CA TRP A 21 -4.99 3.14 6.26
C TRP A 21 -4.30 1.88 5.72
N GLU A 22 -4.89 0.73 6.02
CA GLU A 22 -4.71 -0.47 5.22
C GLU A 22 -5.73 -0.43 4.08
N CYS A 23 -5.26 -0.52 2.84
CA CYS A 23 -6.10 -0.41 1.65
C CYS A 23 -6.12 -1.73 0.91
N VAL A 24 -7.32 -2.21 0.56
CA VAL A 24 -7.52 -3.43 -0.23
C VAL A 24 -7.99 -3.05 -1.62
N VAL A 25 -7.24 -3.42 -2.65
CA VAL A 25 -7.60 -3.15 -4.05
C VAL A 25 -8.85 -3.93 -4.41
N LEU A 26 -9.90 -3.21 -4.81
CA LEU A 26 -11.13 -3.79 -5.35
C LEU A 26 -11.01 -4.02 -6.85
N GLU A 27 -10.53 -3.02 -7.58
CA GLU A 27 -10.35 -3.11 -9.02
C GLU A 27 -9.28 -2.11 -9.49
N ARG A 28 -8.68 -2.41 -10.64
CA ARG A 28 -7.76 -1.51 -11.31
C ARG A 28 -8.36 -1.08 -12.64
N GLN A 29 -8.38 0.23 -12.86
CA GLN A 29 -8.81 0.84 -14.11
C GLN A 29 -7.60 1.39 -14.88
N HIS A 30 -7.83 2.28 -15.86
CA HIS A 30 -6.79 2.78 -16.76
C HIS A 30 -5.72 3.61 -16.02
N ASP A 31 -6.14 4.53 -15.16
CA ASP A 31 -5.30 5.51 -14.47
C ASP A 31 -5.49 5.53 -12.95
N VAL A 32 -6.44 4.76 -12.43
CA VAL A 32 -6.74 4.66 -11.00
C VAL A 32 -6.80 3.22 -10.50
N VAL A 33 -6.67 3.06 -9.19
CA VAL A 33 -7.05 1.87 -8.44
C VAL A 33 -8.17 2.23 -7.46
N CYS A 34 -9.24 1.45 -7.49
CA CYS A 34 -10.34 1.57 -6.54
C CYS A 34 -10.06 0.64 -5.35
N CYS A 35 -10.24 1.13 -4.12
CA CYS A 35 -9.93 0.35 -2.93
C CYS A 35 -10.87 0.62 -1.76
N GLU A 36 -11.01 -0.39 -0.89
CA GLU A 36 -11.52 -0.24 0.47
C GLU A 36 -10.40 0.24 1.38
N LEU A 37 -10.74 1.09 2.35
CA LEU A 37 -9.82 1.67 3.31
C LEU A 37 -10.25 1.30 4.73
N TYR A 38 -9.31 0.75 5.49
CA TYR A 38 -9.46 0.43 6.90
C TYR A 38 -8.51 1.33 7.68
N ASP A 39 -9.05 2.24 8.51
CA ASP A 39 -8.24 3.16 9.30
C ASP A 39 -7.47 2.41 10.39
N LEU A 40 -6.14 2.50 10.34
CA LEU A 40 -5.24 1.91 11.34
C LEU A 40 -4.91 2.87 12.50
N THR A 41 -5.39 4.10 12.40
CA THR A 41 -5.21 5.17 13.39
C THR A 41 -6.36 5.15 14.39
N ASP A 42 -7.57 4.91 13.90
CA ASP A 42 -8.78 4.71 14.69
C ASP A 42 -9.67 3.65 14.02
N GLU A 43 -9.54 2.41 14.49
CA GLU A 43 -10.28 1.25 13.96
C GLU A 43 -11.80 1.33 14.22
N SER A 44 -12.29 2.32 14.99
CA SER A 44 -13.73 2.55 15.16
C SER A 44 -14.36 3.27 13.97
N ASN A 45 -13.54 3.89 13.10
CA ASN A 45 -14.01 4.49 11.87
C ASN A 45 -14.60 3.43 10.93
N PRO A 46 -15.69 3.76 10.20
CA PRO A 46 -16.27 2.84 9.23
C PRO A 46 -15.31 2.61 8.06
N VAL A 47 -15.54 1.52 7.33
CA VAL A 47 -14.82 1.25 6.07
C VAL A 47 -15.14 2.36 5.06
N GLU A 48 -14.09 2.93 4.47
CA GLU A 48 -14.17 3.97 3.45
C GLU A 48 -13.80 3.40 2.07
N TYR A 49 -14.10 4.15 1.01
CA TYR A 49 -13.78 3.79 -0.37
C TYR A 49 -13.10 4.97 -1.09
N ALA A 50 -12.08 4.69 -1.91
CA ALA A 50 -11.40 5.73 -2.67
C ALA A 50 -10.90 5.24 -4.03
N GLU A 51 -10.70 6.21 -4.93
CA GLU A 51 -9.95 6.08 -6.17
C GLU A 51 -8.58 6.74 -6.00
N VAL A 52 -7.51 6.00 -6.24
CA VAL A 52 -6.14 6.49 -6.13
C VAL A 52 -5.46 6.45 -7.49
N LEU A 53 -4.89 7.57 -7.93
CA LEU A 53 -4.16 7.64 -9.19
C LEU A 53 -2.96 6.69 -9.18
N LEU A 54 -2.77 5.94 -10.27
CA LEU A 54 -1.62 5.07 -10.44
C LEU A 54 -0.29 5.86 -10.38
N SER A 55 -0.29 7.14 -10.71
CA SER A 55 0.87 8.03 -10.61
C SER A 55 1.35 8.29 -9.18
N GLU A 56 0.52 8.02 -8.17
CA GLU A 56 0.90 8.15 -6.75
C GLU A 56 1.75 6.97 -6.26
N PHE A 57 1.77 5.87 -7.01
CA PHE A 57 2.50 4.67 -6.66
C PHE A 57 3.90 4.64 -7.29
N ASN A 58 4.79 3.89 -6.65
CA ASN A 58 6.08 3.58 -7.26
C ASN A 58 5.87 2.76 -8.54
N THR A 59 6.58 3.13 -9.63
CA THR A 59 6.48 2.45 -10.93
C THR A 59 6.78 0.94 -10.85
N TRP A 60 7.65 0.52 -9.94
CA TRP A 60 7.97 -0.90 -9.70
C TRP A 60 6.86 -1.67 -8.98
N ASP A 61 5.98 -0.98 -8.26
CA ASP A 61 4.86 -1.57 -7.55
C ASP A 61 3.60 -1.64 -8.43
N LEU A 62 3.54 -0.89 -9.53
CA LEU A 62 2.39 -0.90 -10.45
C LEU A 62 1.97 -2.30 -10.90
N PRO A 63 2.86 -3.24 -11.26
CA PRO A 63 2.43 -4.59 -11.68
C PRO A 63 1.80 -5.43 -10.55
N LEU A 64 1.93 -5.00 -9.29
CA LEU A 64 1.43 -5.69 -8.11
C LEU A 64 0.05 -5.16 -7.64
N LEU A 65 -0.41 -4.03 -8.20
CA LEU A 65 -1.74 -3.46 -7.97
C LEU A 65 -2.79 -4.25 -8.75
N VAL A 66 -3.11 -5.44 -8.25
CA VAL A 66 -4.19 -6.30 -8.74
C VAL A 66 -5.28 -6.40 -7.69
N GLU A 67 -6.49 -6.82 -8.08
CA GLU A 67 -7.58 -7.10 -7.15
C GLU A 67 -7.13 -7.99 -5.98
N GLY A 68 -7.52 -7.60 -4.77
CA GLY A 68 -7.12 -8.22 -3.50
C GLY A 68 -5.70 -7.89 -3.03
N ALA A 69 -4.91 -7.11 -3.80
CA ALA A 69 -3.64 -6.60 -3.31
C ALA A 69 -3.86 -5.63 -2.14
N VAL A 70 -2.89 -5.58 -1.23
CA VAL A 70 -2.93 -4.69 -0.08
C VAL A 70 -1.81 -3.67 -0.16
N PHE A 71 -2.13 -2.41 0.10
CA PHE A 71 -1.17 -1.34 0.24
C PHE A 71 -1.51 -0.49 1.46
N TYR A 72 -0.54 0.28 1.92
CA TYR A 72 -0.72 1.24 3.01
C TYR A 72 -0.70 2.64 2.44
N TRP A 73 -1.70 3.44 2.79
CA TRP A 73 -1.71 4.87 2.55
C TRP A 73 -1.35 5.59 3.85
N SER A 74 -0.26 6.35 3.86
CA SER A 74 0.25 7.06 5.03
C SER A 74 0.31 8.55 4.81
N LEU A 75 -0.17 9.32 5.78
CA LEU A 75 -0.10 10.78 5.82
C LEU A 75 0.67 11.24 7.05
N GLY A 76 1.45 12.31 6.89
CA GLY A 76 2.13 12.89 8.04
C GLY A 76 3.07 14.04 7.73
N HIS A 77 4.02 14.26 8.64
CA HIS A 77 5.03 15.31 8.51
C HIS A 77 6.45 14.72 8.47
N LEU A 78 7.25 15.22 7.53
CA LEU A 78 8.69 15.02 7.47
C LEU A 78 9.36 16.29 7.98
N ARG A 79 10.01 16.21 9.14
CA ARG A 79 10.85 17.28 9.67
C ARG A 79 12.29 16.98 9.31
N ARG A 80 12.83 17.82 8.43
CA ARG A 80 14.25 17.78 8.04
C ARG A 80 15.10 18.38 9.15
N GLN A 81 16.35 17.93 9.24
CA GLN A 81 17.32 18.50 10.18
C GLN A 81 17.51 20.01 10.03
N THR A 82 17.33 20.54 8.81
CA THR A 82 17.37 21.98 8.52
C THR A 82 16.21 22.76 9.16
N GLY A 83 15.30 22.11 9.87
CA GLY A 83 14.12 22.70 10.48
C GLY A 83 12.90 22.75 9.55
N GLN A 84 13.08 22.46 8.25
CA GLN A 84 11.98 22.43 7.30
C GLN A 84 11.00 21.30 7.63
N VAL A 85 9.71 21.63 7.70
CA VAL A 85 8.62 20.65 7.84
C VAL A 85 7.88 20.55 6.51
N LYS A 86 7.66 19.34 6.02
CA LYS A 86 6.84 19.07 4.84
C LYS A 86 5.75 18.05 5.16
N ARG A 87 4.57 18.23 4.58
CA ARG A 87 3.58 17.13 4.54
C ARG A 87 4.08 16.04 3.59
N PHE A 88 3.85 14.79 3.95
CA PHE A 88 4.03 13.66 3.04
C PHE A 88 2.70 12.91 2.90
N THR A 89 2.50 12.35 1.71
CA THR A 89 1.57 11.27 1.40
C THR A 89 2.42 10.16 0.78
N GLU A 90 2.19 8.92 1.19
CA GLU A 90 2.96 7.78 0.72
C GLU A 90 2.06 6.56 0.56
N PHE A 91 2.20 5.90 -0.60
CA PHE A 91 1.54 4.64 -0.90
C PHE A 91 2.58 3.53 -0.97
N ARG A 92 2.44 2.52 -0.13
CA ARG A 92 3.41 1.41 -0.04
C ARG A 92 2.71 0.07 -0.13
N LEU A 93 3.05 -0.71 -1.16
CA LEU A 93 2.48 -2.04 -1.32
C LEU A 93 3.01 -3.03 -0.28
N ARG A 94 2.10 -3.85 0.25
CA ARG A 94 2.45 -5.02 1.06
C ARG A 94 3.01 -6.10 0.14
N ARG A 95 4.32 -6.30 0.18
CA ARG A 95 4.99 -7.35 -0.61
C ARG A 95 4.72 -8.71 0.02
N MET A 96 3.79 -9.45 -0.58
CA MET A 96 3.60 -10.86 -0.24
C MET A 96 4.71 -11.69 -0.90
N PRO A 97 5.30 -12.68 -0.21
CA PRO A 97 6.21 -13.62 -0.84
C PRO A 97 5.49 -14.32 -1.99
N LYS A 98 6.21 -14.57 -3.10
CA LYS A 98 5.64 -15.30 -4.24
C LYS A 98 5.14 -16.66 -3.77
N LEU A 99 3.83 -16.86 -3.85
CA LEU A 99 3.22 -18.12 -3.46
C LEU A 99 3.62 -19.19 -4.47
N GLY A 100 4.36 -20.22 -4.01
CA GLY A 100 4.75 -21.35 -4.84
C GLY A 100 3.53 -22.13 -5.37
N GLN A 101 3.72 -22.85 -6.49
CA GLN A 101 2.62 -23.54 -7.18
C GLN A 101 1.84 -24.52 -6.28
N ALA A 102 2.55 -25.26 -5.42
CA ALA A 102 1.93 -26.20 -4.49
C ALA A 102 0.95 -25.50 -3.53
N LYS A 103 1.33 -24.33 -3.03
CA LYS A 103 0.51 -23.56 -2.09
C LYS A 103 -0.66 -22.87 -2.79
N ARG A 104 -0.48 -22.42 -4.05
CA ARG A 104 -1.59 -21.98 -4.90
C ARG A 104 -2.63 -23.08 -5.08
N ASN A 105 -2.19 -24.28 -5.44
CA ASN A 105 -3.08 -25.43 -5.62
C ASN A 105 -3.81 -25.80 -4.32
N GLU A 106 -3.14 -25.72 -3.17
CA GLU A 106 -3.76 -25.94 -1.86
C GLU A 106 -4.86 -24.92 -1.57
N ILE A 107 -4.60 -23.63 -1.78
CA ILE A 107 -5.59 -22.56 -1.57
C ILE A 107 -6.77 -22.74 -2.52
N THR A 108 -6.54 -23.00 -3.81
CA THR A 108 -7.61 -23.23 -4.78
C THR A 108 -8.50 -24.41 -4.37
N ARG A 109 -7.92 -25.48 -3.84
CA ARG A 109 -8.69 -26.63 -3.33
C ARG A 109 -9.55 -26.23 -2.13
N LYS A 110 -8.99 -25.49 -1.17
CA LYS A 110 -9.72 -25.00 0.02
C LYS A 110 -10.88 -24.08 -0.36
N VAL A 111 -10.67 -23.16 -1.30
CA VAL A 111 -11.71 -22.26 -1.81
C VAL A 111 -12.83 -23.08 -2.44
N LYS A 112 -12.54 -24.03 -3.35
CA LYS A 112 -13.58 -24.88 -3.95
C LYS A 112 -14.44 -25.62 -2.92
N ASN A 113 -13.80 -26.14 -1.87
CA ASN A 113 -14.51 -26.84 -0.79
C ASN A 113 -15.43 -25.88 0.00
N LEU A 114 -14.97 -24.66 0.28
CA LEU A 114 -15.77 -23.64 0.96
C LEU A 114 -16.93 -23.14 0.09
N SER A 115 -16.70 -22.90 -1.20
CA SER A 115 -17.74 -22.50 -2.16
C SER A 115 -18.84 -23.57 -2.27
N GLY A 116 -18.45 -24.84 -2.34
CA GLY A 116 -19.39 -25.96 -2.34
C GLY A 116 -20.21 -26.08 -1.06
N LEU A 117 -19.67 -25.61 0.07
CA LEU A 117 -20.38 -25.56 1.36
C LEU A 117 -21.39 -24.41 1.42
N LEU A 118 -21.06 -23.26 0.83
CA LEU A 118 -21.91 -22.06 0.83
C LEU A 118 -23.03 -22.12 -0.23
N LEU A 119 -22.81 -22.84 -1.34
CA LEU A 119 -23.78 -23.05 -2.41
C LEU A 119 -24.64 -24.32 -2.24
N GLY A 120 -24.38 -25.11 -1.18
CA GLY A 120 -25.19 -26.27 -0.81
C GLY A 120 -26.40 -25.87 0.05
N LYS A 121 -27.43 -25.30 -0.58
CA LYS A 121 -28.83 -25.42 -0.15
C LYS A 121 -29.60 -26.13 -1.25
#